data_AF-A0A0L0DBL9-F1
#
_entry.id   AF-A0A0L0DBL9-F1
#
_cell.length_a   1.000
_cell.length_b   1.000
_cell.length_c   1.000
_cell.angle_alpha   90.00
_cell.angle_beta   90.00
_cell.angle_gamma   90.00
#
_symmetry.space_group_name_H-M   'P 1'
#
loop_
_entity.id
_entity.type
_entity.pdbx_description
1 polymer ?
#
loop_
_entity_poly.entity_id
_entity_poly.type
_entity_poly.pdbx_seq_one_letter_code
_entity_poly.pdbx_strand_id
1 'polypeptide(L)'
;MSESMVKRALVSVADKTGVVELCQALVAVGVTIVSTGGTARTLEAAGLAVTAVQEVTGFPEVFGGRVKTLHPLIHGGLLMRRSVDADVVEAAAHGIGAIDLVVCNLYPFETVVAGRAGLSDSAVTDEIDIGGVTMIRAAAKAFCEGVTVVVDPAQYKARVVRHPPGACPHCL
;
A
#
# COMPACT_ATOMS: atom_id res chain seq x y z
N MET A 1 -3.25 17.17 -21.10
CA MET A 1 -3.63 16.81 -19.73
C MET A 1 -3.74 15.30 -19.67
N SER A 2 -2.67 14.59 -19.30
CA SER A 2 -2.69 13.13 -19.26
C SER A 2 -3.52 12.66 -18.07
N GLU A 3 -4.58 11.89 -18.33
CA GLU A 3 -5.32 11.13 -17.32
C GLU A 3 -4.32 10.33 -16.48
N SER A 4 -4.20 10.63 -15.18
CA SER A 4 -3.32 9.87 -14.29
C SER A 4 -3.99 8.56 -13.93
N MET A 5 -3.90 7.60 -14.86
CA MET A 5 -4.28 6.22 -14.61
C MET A 5 -3.40 5.65 -13.50
N VAL A 6 -3.99 4.96 -12.53
CA VAL A 6 -3.26 4.15 -11.55
C VAL A 6 -2.38 3.17 -12.34
N LYS A 7 -1.07 3.18 -12.09
CA LYS A 7 -0.10 2.28 -12.74
C LYS A 7 0.48 1.28 -11.75
N ARG A 8 0.63 1.67 -10.48
CA ARG A 8 1.21 0.81 -9.44
C ARG A 8 0.43 0.89 -8.14
N ALA A 9 0.05 -0.27 -7.62
CA ALA A 9 -0.63 -0.43 -6.34
C ALA A 9 0.25 -1.15 -5.32
N LEU A 10 0.41 -0.56 -4.14
CA LEU A 10 1.04 -1.18 -2.98
C LEU A 10 -0.04 -1.80 -2.10
N VAL A 11 -0.04 -3.13 -1.99
CA VAL A 11 -1.11 -3.90 -1.32
C VAL A 11 -0.52 -4.65 -0.13
N SER A 12 -0.95 -4.29 1.08
CA SER A 12 -0.51 -4.90 2.34
C SER A 12 -1.64 -4.90 3.34
N VAL A 13 -2.37 -6.01 3.41
CA VAL A 13 -3.60 -6.12 4.20
C VAL A 13 -3.48 -7.25 5.22
N ALA A 14 -3.99 -7.07 6.42
CA ALA A 14 -4.21 -8.15 7.38
C ALA A 14 -5.45 -8.99 7.00
N ASP A 15 -6.61 -8.36 6.83
CA ASP A 15 -7.85 -8.96 6.33
C ASP A 15 -7.78 -9.14 4.80
N LYS A 16 -7.93 -10.39 4.35
CA LYS A 16 -7.84 -10.79 2.94
C LYS A 16 -9.19 -10.73 2.21
N THR A 17 -10.26 -10.35 2.89
CA THR A 17 -11.60 -10.25 2.30
C THR A 17 -11.56 -9.41 1.02
N GLY A 18 -11.95 -10.01 -0.11
CA GLY A 18 -12.10 -9.32 -1.40
C GLY A 18 -10.79 -8.87 -2.07
N VAL A 19 -9.61 -9.12 -1.48
CA VAL A 19 -8.34 -8.56 -1.99
C VAL A 19 -7.90 -9.19 -3.30
N VAL A 20 -8.22 -10.47 -3.51
CA VAL A 20 -7.88 -11.20 -4.74
C VAL A 20 -8.68 -10.63 -5.90
N GLU A 21 -9.99 -10.49 -5.73
CA GLU A 21 -10.90 -9.95 -6.74
C GLU A 21 -10.54 -8.51 -7.10
N LEU A 22 -10.18 -7.70 -6.09
CA LEU A 22 -9.64 -6.36 -6.29
C LEU A 22 -8.39 -6.38 -7.16
N CYS A 23 -7.39 -7.19 -6.80
CA CYS A 23 -6.11 -7.22 -7.53
C CYS A 23 -6.26 -7.82 -8.93
N GLN A 24 -7.16 -8.78 -9.13
CA GLN A 24 -7.52 -9.28 -10.47
C GLN A 24 -8.06 -8.15 -11.35
N ALA A 25 -8.98 -7.33 -10.84
CA ALA A 25 -9.53 -6.19 -11.58
C ALA A 25 -8.46 -5.14 -11.90
N LEU A 26 -7.55 -4.85 -10.94
CA LEU A 26 -6.43 -3.93 -11.13
C LEU A 26 -5.45 -4.44 -12.20
N VAL A 27 -5.05 -5.71 -12.14
CA VAL A 27 -4.16 -6.34 -13.13
C VAL A 27 -4.80 -6.37 -14.51
N ALA A 28 -6.10 -6.61 -14.61
CA ALA A 28 -6.83 -6.62 -15.89
C ALA A 28 -6.77 -5.27 -16.63
N VAL A 29 -6.57 -4.16 -15.91
CA VAL A 29 -6.39 -2.82 -16.49
C VAL A 29 -4.91 -2.38 -16.52
N GLY A 30 -3.98 -3.30 -16.30
CA GLY A 30 -2.54 -3.07 -16.44
C GLY A 30 -1.84 -2.51 -15.21
N VAL A 31 -2.47 -2.52 -14.03
CA VAL A 31 -1.84 -2.07 -12.78
C VAL A 31 -0.83 -3.11 -12.31
N THR A 32 0.39 -2.67 -11.99
CA THR A 32 1.40 -3.48 -11.33
C THR A 32 1.10 -3.58 -9.84
N ILE A 33 1.04 -4.80 -9.30
CA ILE A 33 0.86 -5.03 -7.87
C ILE A 33 2.23 -5.19 -7.19
N VAL A 34 2.49 -4.33 -6.21
CA VAL A 34 3.60 -4.48 -5.26
C VAL A 34 3.02 -4.96 -3.94
N SER A 35 3.57 -6.04 -3.38
CA SER A 35 3.07 -6.59 -2.11
C SER A 35 4.18 -7.22 -1.27
N THR A 36 3.84 -7.62 -0.04
CA THR A 36 4.79 -8.20 0.90
C THR A 36 4.12 -9.28 1.76
N GLY A 37 4.95 -10.17 2.31
CA GLY A 37 4.57 -11.14 3.32
C GLY A 37 3.36 -12.01 2.95
N GLY A 38 2.39 -12.07 3.86
CA GLY A 38 1.20 -12.91 3.68
C GLY A 38 0.30 -12.47 2.53
N THR A 39 0.24 -11.18 2.22
CA THR A 39 -0.58 -10.67 1.12
C THR A 39 -0.05 -11.09 -0.23
N ALA A 40 1.27 -10.97 -0.46
CA ALA A 40 1.90 -11.45 -1.68
C ALA A 40 1.60 -12.92 -1.94
N ARG A 41 1.78 -13.78 -0.93
CA ARG A 41 1.48 -15.21 -1.02
C ARG A 41 0.01 -15.51 -1.36
N THR A 42 -0.93 -14.78 -0.75
CA THR A 42 -2.36 -14.93 -1.05
C THR A 42 -2.66 -14.61 -2.52
N LEU A 43 -2.05 -13.56 -3.06
CA LEU A 43 -2.26 -13.13 -4.44
C LEU A 43 -1.59 -14.07 -5.44
N GLU A 44 -0.35 -14.49 -5.17
CA GLU A 44 0.39 -15.47 -5.96
C GLU A 44 -0.33 -16.82 -6.03
N ALA A 45 -0.89 -17.29 -4.91
CA ALA A 45 -1.70 -18.52 -4.86
C ALA A 45 -2.97 -18.43 -5.71
N ALA A 46 -3.47 -17.21 -5.97
CA ALA A 46 -4.57 -16.96 -6.88
C ALA A 46 -4.13 -16.75 -8.35
N GLY A 47 -2.85 -16.98 -8.66
CA GLY A 47 -2.28 -16.86 -10.00
C GLY A 47 -1.95 -15.44 -10.45
N LEU A 48 -1.94 -14.47 -9.53
CA LEU A 48 -1.59 -13.09 -9.85
C LEU A 48 -0.07 -12.88 -9.84
N ALA A 49 0.42 -12.12 -10.82
CA ALA A 49 1.78 -11.62 -10.80
C ALA A 49 1.91 -10.52 -9.74
N VAL A 50 2.88 -10.68 -8.84
CA VAL A 50 3.18 -9.76 -7.74
C VAL A 50 4.65 -9.43 -7.78
N THR A 51 4.98 -8.14 -7.71
CA THR A 51 6.35 -7.68 -7.43
C THR A 51 6.52 -7.61 -5.92
N ALA A 52 7.48 -8.35 -5.36
CA ALA A 52 7.71 -8.30 -3.93
C ALA A 52 8.33 -6.96 -3.52
N VAL A 53 7.99 -6.42 -2.35
CA VAL A 53 8.60 -5.17 -1.84
C VAL A 53 10.12 -5.28 -1.78
N GLN A 54 10.67 -6.44 -1.40
CA GLN A 54 12.12 -6.69 -1.38
C GLN A 54 12.78 -6.60 -2.77
N GLU A 55 12.05 -6.89 -3.85
CA GLU A 55 12.55 -6.71 -5.23
C GLU A 55 12.62 -5.23 -5.58
N VAL A 56 11.65 -4.43 -5.10
CA VAL A 56 11.66 -2.97 -5.28
C VAL A 56 12.77 -2.33 -4.46
N THR A 57 12.95 -2.76 -3.22
CA THR A 57 13.89 -2.11 -2.30
C THR A 57 15.33 -2.63 -2.42
N GLY A 58 15.51 -3.85 -2.93
CA GLY A 58 16.78 -4.58 -2.83
C GLY A 58 17.16 -4.96 -1.39
N PHE A 59 16.26 -4.75 -0.42
CA PHE A 59 16.51 -4.98 0.99
C PHE A 59 15.67 -6.17 1.49
N PRO A 60 16.28 -7.18 2.13
CA PRO A 60 15.57 -8.36 2.58
C PRO A 60 14.62 -8.06 3.75
N GLU A 61 13.66 -8.95 3.97
CA GLU A 61 12.87 -8.92 5.19
C GLU A 61 13.74 -9.26 6.41
N VAL A 62 13.78 -8.37 7.41
CA VAL A 62 14.59 -8.52 8.63
C VAL A 62 13.73 -8.38 9.90
N PHE A 63 14.28 -8.83 11.04
CA PHE A 63 13.65 -8.72 12.37
C PHE A 63 12.23 -9.30 12.45
N GLY A 64 12.03 -10.49 11.87
CA GLY A 64 10.71 -11.14 11.84
C GLY A 64 9.66 -10.37 11.04
N GLY A 65 10.11 -9.48 10.15
CA GLY A 65 9.21 -8.70 9.31
C GLY A 65 8.73 -7.38 9.89
N ARG A 66 9.37 -6.89 10.95
CA ARG A 66 9.07 -5.57 11.52
C ARG A 66 9.47 -4.41 10.59
N VAL A 67 10.43 -4.64 9.70
CA VAL A 67 10.95 -3.62 8.76
C VAL A 67 10.88 -4.16 7.34
N LYS A 68 9.70 -4.05 6.70
CA LYS A 68 9.49 -4.46 5.30
C LYS A 68 9.33 -3.27 4.36
N THR A 69 8.49 -2.31 4.76
CA THR A 69 8.02 -1.23 3.89
C THR A 69 8.60 0.14 4.26
N LEU A 70 9.31 0.23 5.39
CA LEU A 70 9.97 1.43 5.89
C LEU A 70 11.25 1.71 5.08
N HIS A 71 11.11 1.99 3.80
CA HIS A 71 12.21 2.19 2.86
C HIS A 71 11.99 3.44 1.99
N PRO A 72 13.05 4.22 1.68
CA PRO A 72 12.94 5.40 0.81
C PRO A 72 12.36 5.11 -0.57
N LEU A 73 12.66 3.94 -1.17
CA LEU A 73 12.08 3.56 -2.46
C LEU A 73 10.55 3.33 -2.41
N ILE A 74 10.00 2.99 -1.24
CA ILE A 74 8.55 2.85 -1.05
C ILE A 74 7.94 4.21 -0.67
N HIS A 75 8.46 4.86 0.37
CA HIS A 75 7.89 6.11 0.87
C HIS A 75 8.15 7.30 -0.06
N GLY A 76 9.26 7.33 -0.78
CA GLY A 76 9.52 8.30 -1.84
C GLY A 76 8.53 8.14 -3.00
N GLY A 77 8.20 6.90 -3.38
CA GLY A 77 7.20 6.62 -4.41
C GLY A 77 5.79 7.09 -4.02
N LEU A 78 5.50 7.16 -2.73
CA LEU A 78 4.27 7.71 -2.17
C LEU A 78 4.32 9.23 -2.00
N LEU A 79 5.45 9.79 -1.55
CA LEU A 79 5.52 11.17 -1.04
C LEU A 79 6.15 12.18 -1.99
N MET A 80 6.76 11.75 -3.10
CA MET A 80 7.31 12.68 -4.10
C MET A 80 6.21 13.60 -4.61
N ARG A 81 6.48 14.91 -4.69
CA ARG A 81 5.54 15.85 -5.28
C ARG A 81 5.62 15.73 -6.79
N ARG A 82 4.58 15.22 -7.41
CA ARG A 82 4.53 14.97 -8.85
C ARG A 82 4.37 16.25 -9.64
N SER A 83 3.90 17.31 -8.97
CA SER A 83 3.78 18.67 -9.48
C SER A 83 5.09 19.47 -9.44
N VAL A 84 6.16 18.94 -8.83
CA VAL A 84 7.45 19.63 -8.68
C VAL A 84 8.51 18.90 -9.49
N ASP A 85 8.95 19.50 -10.61
CA ASP A 85 9.92 18.88 -11.53
C ASP A 85 11.22 18.45 -10.84
N ALA A 86 11.68 19.22 -9.85
CA ALA A 86 12.88 18.88 -9.07
C ALA A 86 12.73 17.54 -8.33
N ASP A 87 11.58 17.30 -7.68
CA ASP A 87 11.30 16.04 -6.97
C ASP A 87 11.19 14.87 -7.96
N VAL A 88 10.62 15.09 -9.16
CA VAL A 88 10.51 14.05 -10.19
C VAL A 88 11.89 13.65 -10.72
N VAL A 89 12.78 14.63 -10.95
CA VAL A 89 14.16 14.39 -11.38
C VAL A 89 14.94 13.67 -10.27
N GLU A 90 14.81 14.09 -9.02
CA GLU A 90 15.45 13.46 -7.87
C GLU A 90 14.97 12.02 -7.69
N ALA A 91 13.65 11.78 -7.79
CA ALA A 91 13.08 10.45 -7.72
C ALA A 91 13.66 9.53 -8.80
N ALA A 92 13.74 10.00 -10.05
CA ALA A 92 14.32 9.23 -11.15
C ALA A 92 15.81 8.93 -10.92
N ALA A 93 16.59 9.90 -10.43
CA ALA A 93 18.01 9.73 -10.14
C ALA A 93 18.28 8.68 -9.05
N HIS A 94 17.35 8.51 -8.12
CA HIS A 94 17.44 7.52 -7.05
C HIS A 94 16.66 6.21 -7.32
N GLY A 95 16.11 6.03 -8.53
CA GLY A 95 15.33 4.83 -8.87
C GLY A 95 14.00 4.71 -8.12
N ILE A 96 13.46 5.82 -7.63
CA ILE A 96 12.18 5.87 -6.91
C ILE A 96 11.04 5.88 -7.93
N GLY A 97 10.26 4.79 -7.94
CA GLY A 97 9.07 4.67 -8.78
C GLY A 97 7.81 5.16 -8.07
N ALA A 98 6.95 5.88 -8.79
CA ALA A 98 5.64 6.31 -8.29
C ALA A 98 4.78 5.12 -7.82
N ILE A 99 4.01 5.34 -6.75
CA ILE A 99 2.96 4.46 -6.24
C ILE A 99 1.67 5.27 -6.19
N ASP A 100 0.62 4.79 -6.88
CA ASP A 100 -0.62 5.55 -7.11
C ASP A 100 -1.76 5.11 -6.19
N LEU A 101 -1.71 3.86 -5.74
CA LEU A 101 -2.73 3.26 -4.91
C LEU A 101 -2.08 2.52 -3.75
N VAL A 102 -2.57 2.76 -2.53
CA VAL A 102 -2.25 1.97 -1.34
C VAL A 102 -3.52 1.27 -0.88
N VAL A 103 -3.46 -0.05 -0.77
CA VAL A 103 -4.51 -0.88 -0.18
C VAL A 103 -3.95 -1.49 1.09
N CYS A 104 -4.36 -0.98 2.24
CA CYS A 104 -3.79 -1.38 3.52
C CYS A 104 -4.82 -1.34 4.63
N ASN A 105 -5.07 -2.50 5.25
CA ASN A 105 -5.82 -2.59 6.50
C ASN A 105 -4.90 -3.16 7.57
N LEU A 106 -5.05 -2.64 8.79
CA LEU A 106 -4.18 -2.96 9.92
C LEU A 106 -4.64 -4.25 10.60
N TYR A 107 -3.72 -4.88 11.33
CA TYR A 107 -4.09 -6.00 12.20
C TYR A 107 -5.10 -5.52 13.27
N PRO A 108 -6.14 -6.32 13.60
CA PRO A 108 -7.16 -5.93 14.57
C PRO A 108 -6.63 -6.02 16.01
N PHE A 109 -5.72 -5.12 16.36
CA PHE A 109 -5.02 -5.06 17.64
C PHE A 109 -5.99 -5.14 18.82
N GLU A 110 -7.03 -4.29 18.83
CA GLU A 110 -8.03 -4.25 19.90
C GLU A 110 -8.69 -5.61 20.13
N THR A 111 -9.17 -6.25 19.06
CA THR A 111 -9.83 -7.55 19.11
C THR A 111 -8.88 -8.64 19.60
N VAL A 112 -7.63 -8.62 19.13
CA VAL A 112 -6.65 -9.66 19.48
C VAL A 112 -6.21 -9.55 20.93
N VAL A 113 -5.95 -8.34 21.40
CA VAL A 113 -5.56 -8.11 22.80
C VAL A 113 -6.73 -8.38 23.75
N ALA A 114 -7.95 -7.98 23.39
CA ALA A 114 -9.14 -8.26 24.19
C ALA A 114 -9.51 -9.76 24.22
N GLY A 115 -9.29 -10.48 23.11
CA GLY A 115 -9.71 -11.88 22.94
C GLY A 115 -8.73 -12.92 23.49
N ARG A 116 -7.51 -12.53 23.89
CA ARG A 116 -6.47 -13.46 24.36
C ARG A 116 -6.08 -13.13 25.80
N ALA A 117 -6.66 -13.85 26.75
CA ALA A 117 -6.26 -13.76 28.15
C ALA A 117 -4.80 -14.22 28.33
N GLY A 118 -4.00 -13.46 29.09
CA GLY A 118 -2.64 -13.84 29.47
C GLY A 118 -1.57 -13.64 28.38
N LEU A 119 -1.81 -12.78 27.38
CA LEU A 119 -0.75 -12.36 26.46
C LEU A 119 0.40 -11.71 27.23
N SER A 120 1.64 -12.03 26.82
CA SER A 120 2.82 -11.32 27.30
C SER A 120 2.94 -9.94 26.63
N ASP A 121 3.63 -9.00 27.28
CA ASP A 121 3.92 -7.67 26.71
C ASP A 121 4.58 -7.77 25.33
N SER A 122 5.45 -8.77 25.12
CA SER A 122 6.08 -9.02 23.82
C SER A 122 5.05 -9.41 22.76
N ALA A 123 4.11 -10.30 23.10
CA ALA A 123 3.08 -10.73 22.17
C ALA A 123 2.11 -9.59 21.83
N VAL A 124 1.80 -8.71 22.79
CA VAL A 124 1.03 -7.49 22.51
C VAL A 124 1.82 -6.56 21.59
N THR A 125 3.11 -6.37 21.84
CA THR A 125 3.98 -5.49 21.04
C THR A 125 4.08 -5.97 19.58
N ASP A 126 4.08 -7.28 19.33
CA ASP A 126 4.13 -7.85 17.98
C ASP A 126 2.89 -7.54 17.14
N GLU A 127 1.75 -7.24 17.76
CA GLU A 127 0.51 -6.89 17.07
C GLU A 127 0.43 -5.38 16.70
N ILE A 128 1.43 -4.58 17.12
CA ILE A 128 1.49 -3.13 16.81
C ILE A 128 2.08 -2.92 15.41
N ASP A 129 1.24 -2.54 14.46
CA ASP A 129 1.65 -2.33 13.08
C ASP A 129 2.30 -0.95 12.86
N ILE A 130 3.61 -0.94 12.58
CA ILE A 130 4.37 0.27 12.23
C ILE A 130 4.30 0.55 10.73
N GLY A 131 4.47 -0.48 9.90
CA GLY A 131 4.57 -0.35 8.46
C GLY A 131 3.26 0.11 7.83
N GLY A 132 2.15 -0.56 8.18
CA GLY A 132 0.80 -0.24 7.71
C GLY A 132 0.40 1.19 8.06
N VAL A 133 0.57 1.59 9.32
CA VAL A 133 0.26 2.95 9.78
C VAL A 133 1.08 4.00 9.02
N THR A 134 2.38 3.76 8.83
CA THR A 134 3.25 4.70 8.12
C THR A 134 2.85 4.83 6.65
N MET A 135 2.52 3.72 5.97
CA MET A 135 2.05 3.73 4.59
C MET A 135 0.72 4.46 4.42
N ILE A 136 -0.27 4.18 5.28
CA ILE A 136 -1.59 4.84 5.24
C ILE A 136 -1.41 6.35 5.40
N ARG A 137 -0.61 6.79 6.39
CA ARG A 137 -0.38 8.21 6.64
C ARG A 137 0.36 8.90 5.48
N ALA A 138 1.35 8.22 4.88
CA ALA A 138 2.08 8.75 3.73
C ALA A 138 1.15 8.93 2.52
N ALA A 139 0.35 7.91 2.20
CA ALA A 139 -0.60 7.96 1.09
C ALA A 139 -1.69 9.02 1.31
N ALA A 140 -2.22 9.13 2.53
CA ALA A 140 -3.20 10.15 2.88
C ALA A 140 -2.62 11.58 2.74
N LYS A 141 -1.36 11.80 3.11
CA LYS A 141 -0.67 13.09 2.90
C LYS A 141 -0.53 13.42 1.41
N ALA A 142 -0.26 12.41 0.57
CA ALA A 142 0.01 12.58 -0.86
C ALA A 142 -1.25 12.56 -1.74
N PHE A 143 -2.44 12.74 -1.17
CA PHE A 143 -3.69 12.71 -1.94
C PHE A 143 -3.74 13.77 -3.06
N CYS A 144 -3.19 14.97 -2.81
CA CYS A 144 -3.13 16.05 -3.79
C CYS A 144 -2.16 15.74 -4.95
N GLU A 145 -1.21 14.83 -4.72
CA GLU A 145 -0.28 14.32 -5.73
C GLU A 145 -0.87 13.12 -6.49
N GLY A 146 -2.15 12.78 -6.27
CA GLY A 146 -2.86 11.71 -6.96
C GLY A 146 -2.70 10.33 -6.33
N VAL A 147 -2.21 10.23 -5.09
CA VAL A 147 -2.14 8.95 -4.37
C VAL A 147 -3.48 8.63 -3.71
N THR A 148 -4.06 7.47 -4.01
CA THR A 148 -5.28 6.99 -3.36
C THR A 148 -4.94 6.00 -2.26
N VAL A 149 -5.61 6.09 -1.11
CA VAL A 149 -5.52 5.10 -0.03
C VAL A 149 -6.88 4.44 0.22
N VAL A 150 -6.86 3.13 0.41
CA VAL A 150 -8.01 2.28 0.70
C VAL A 150 -7.68 1.43 1.92
N VAL A 151 -8.50 1.53 2.96
CA VAL A 151 -8.22 0.89 4.26
C VAL A 151 -9.28 -0.09 4.72
N ASP A 152 -10.38 -0.21 3.98
CA ASP A 152 -11.50 -1.08 4.32
C ASP A 152 -11.94 -1.87 3.07
N PRO A 153 -12.06 -3.22 3.15
CA PRO A 153 -12.59 -4.05 2.06
C PRO A 153 -13.93 -3.59 1.48
N ALA A 154 -14.81 -2.97 2.27
CA ALA A 154 -16.08 -2.42 1.79
C ALA A 154 -15.89 -1.35 0.71
N GLN A 155 -14.72 -0.71 0.65
CA GLN A 155 -14.40 0.34 -0.32
C GLN A 155 -13.92 -0.21 -1.67
N TYR A 156 -13.58 -1.50 -1.77
CA TYR A 156 -12.99 -2.08 -2.99
C TYR A 156 -13.90 -1.90 -4.20
N LYS A 157 -15.22 -2.06 -4.04
CA LYS A 157 -16.18 -1.88 -5.15
C LYS A 157 -16.35 -0.41 -5.56
N ALA A 158 -16.19 0.54 -4.63
CA ALA A 158 -16.52 1.95 -4.84
C ALA A 158 -15.34 2.77 -5.38
N ARG A 159 -14.09 2.45 -4.98
CA ARG A 159 -12.90 3.26 -5.28
C ARG A 159 -12.09 2.81 -6.50
N VAL A 160 -12.38 1.62 -7.05
CA VAL A 160 -11.63 1.03 -8.18
C VAL A 160 -12.02 1.63 -9.55
N VAL A 161 -13.09 2.43 -9.61
CA VAL A 161 -13.70 2.87 -10.90
C VAL A 161 -13.60 4.39 -11.15
N ARG A 162 -13.10 5.22 -10.23
CA ARG A 162 -13.03 6.68 -10.47
C ARG A 162 -11.79 7.34 -9.86
N HIS A 163 -10.92 7.83 -10.74
CA HIS A 163 -10.24 9.10 -10.49
C HIS A 163 -9.92 9.83 -11.82
N PRO A 164 -10.80 10.74 -12.30
CA PRO A 164 -10.30 11.85 -13.10
C PRO A 164 -9.45 12.75 -12.19
N PRO A 165 -8.30 13.28 -12.66
CA PRO A 165 -7.48 14.18 -11.85
C PRO A 165 -8.29 15.41 -11.40
N GLY A 166 -8.26 15.70 -10.10
CA GLY A 166 -8.89 16.89 -9.49
C GLY A 166 -10.23 16.68 -8.78
N ALA A 167 -10.80 15.48 -8.76
CA ALA A 167 -12.07 15.23 -8.07
C ALA A 167 -11.86 14.59 -6.69
N CYS A 168 -11.53 15.41 -5.68
CA CYS A 168 -11.87 15.08 -4.30
C CYS A 168 -13.38 15.35 -4.13
N PRO A 169 -14.25 14.35 -3.94
CA PRO A 169 -15.69 14.60 -3.76
C PRO A 169 -16.03 15.31 -2.44
N HIS A 170 -15.06 15.55 -1.56
CA HIS A 170 -15.23 16.17 -0.24
C HIS A 170 -14.28 17.37 -0.01
N CYS A 171 -13.68 17.90 -1.08
CA CYS A 171 -12.85 19.10 -1.03
C CYS A 171 -13.52 20.20 -1.87
N LEU A 172 -14.74 20.56 -1.48
CA LEU A 172 -15.42 21.83 -1.73
C LEU A 172 -16.11 22.23 -0.43
#